data_AF-A0A7V9RP78-F1
#
_entry.id   AF-A0A7V9RP78-F1
#
_cell.length_a   1.000
_cell.length_b   1.000
_cell.length_c   1.000
_cell.angle_alpha   90.00
_cell.angle_beta   90.00
_cell.angle_gamma   90.00
#
_symmetry.space_group_name_H-M   'P 1'
#
loop_
_entity.id
_entity.type
_entity.pdbx_description
1 polymer ?
#
loop_
_entity_poly.entity_id
_entity_poly.type
_entity_poly.pdbx_seq_one_letter_code
_entity_poly.pdbx_strand_id
1 'polypeptide(L)' 'MSNVSNLSDVNDMSDLSAQLAGVARALLAEDDVQQTLDKAVAMATDVVRGCDHAGVSLVRRSQGIDTRAATHSIVRRGDE' A
#
# COMPACT_ATOMS: atom_id res chain seq x y z
N MET A 1 4.88 -35.87 14.90
CA MET A 1 6.00 -34.94 14.67
C MET A 1 5.76 -34.24 13.34
N SER A 2 5.51 -32.93 13.44
CA SER A 2 5.56 -31.84 12.45
C SER A 2 5.50 -32.14 10.95
N ASN A 3 4.44 -31.68 10.29
CA ASN A 3 4.52 -31.16 8.92
C ASN A 3 3.45 -30.10 8.55
N VAL A 4 2.76 -29.50 9.54
CA VAL A 4 1.64 -28.57 9.28
C VAL A 4 2.11 -27.13 9.01
N SER A 5 3.21 -26.68 9.62
CA SER A 5 3.70 -25.29 9.45
C SER A 5 4.18 -24.95 8.03
N ASN A 6 4.64 -25.93 7.25
CA ASN A 6 5.22 -25.65 5.92
C ASN A 6 4.14 -25.41 4.84
N LEU A 7 2.90 -25.83 5.07
CA LEU A 7 1.80 -25.67 4.11
C LEU A 7 1.09 -24.31 4.26
N SER A 8 0.98 -23.80 5.50
CA SER A 8 0.42 -22.46 5.76
C SER A 8 1.29 -21.35 5.20
N ASP A 9 2.61 -21.45 5.36
CA ASP A 9 3.55 -20.39 4.95
C ASP A 9 3.63 -20.25 3.42
N VAL A 10 3.55 -21.38 2.70
CA VAL A 10 3.49 -21.39 1.22
C VAL A 10 2.16 -20.82 0.73
N ASN A 11 1.05 -21.10 1.43
CA ASN A 11 -0.26 -20.57 1.08
C ASN A 11 -0.32 -19.05 1.31
N ASP A 12 0.17 -18.56 2.45
CA ASP A 12 0.23 -17.13 2.78
C ASP A 12 1.06 -16.33 1.77
N MET A 13 2.22 -16.86 1.37
CA MET A 13 3.06 -16.20 0.37
C MET A 13 2.39 -16.18 -1.02
N SER A 14 1.70 -17.26 -1.39
CA SER A 14 0.96 -17.33 -2.67
C SER A 14 -0.24 -16.37 -2.69
N ASP A 15 -0.94 -16.24 -1.56
CA ASP A 15 -2.08 -15.35 -1.40
C ASP A 15 -1.64 -13.88 -1.44
N LEU A 16 -0.54 -13.54 -0.76
CA LEU A 16 0.04 -12.20 -0.84
C LEU A 16 0.50 -11.87 -2.27
N SER A 17 1.16 -12.82 -2.94
CA SER A 17 1.61 -12.63 -4.32
C SER A 17 0.43 -12.37 -5.28
N ALA A 18 -0.67 -13.10 -5.12
CA ALA A 18 -1.89 -12.90 -5.91
C ALA A 18 -2.53 -11.53 -5.64
N GLN A 19 -2.59 -11.11 -4.38
CA GLN A 19 -3.09 -9.80 -3.98
C GLN A 19 -2.25 -8.67 -4.56
N LEU A 20 -0.92 -8.74 -4.43
CA LEU A 20 0.00 -7.75 -4.98
C LEU A 20 -0.09 -7.67 -6.51
N ALA A 21 -0.23 -8.81 -7.20
CA ALA A 21 -0.46 -8.83 -8.64
C ALA A 21 -1.81 -8.18 -9.01
N GLY A 22 -2.84 -8.37 -8.19
CA GLY A 22 -4.14 -7.68 -8.31
C GLY A 22 -4.00 -6.16 -8.18
N VAL A 23 -3.31 -5.70 -7.12
CA VAL A 23 -3.00 -4.28 -6.89
C VAL A 23 -2.28 -3.69 -8.10
N ALA A 24 -1.20 -4.31 -8.56
CA ALA A 24 -0.41 -3.81 -9.69
C ALA A 24 -1.25 -3.63 -10.96
N ARG A 25 -2.10 -4.61 -11.30
CA ARG A 25 -3.02 -4.51 -12.45
C ARG A 25 -4.06 -3.42 -12.25
N ALA A 26 -4.60 -3.28 -11.04
CA ALA A 26 -5.60 -2.29 -10.73
C ALA A 26 -5.04 -0.86 -10.75
N LEU A 27 -3.76 -0.66 -10.42
CA LEU A 27 -3.06 0.63 -10.56
C LEU A 27 -2.71 0.93 -12.03
N LEU A 28 -2.31 -0.08 -12.80
CA LEU A 28 -2.01 0.08 -14.23
C LEU A 28 -3.23 0.51 -15.06
N ALA A 29 -4.44 0.21 -14.58
CA ALA A 29 -5.69 0.52 -15.26
C ALA A 29 -6.21 1.95 -15.00
N GLU A 30 -5.55 2.74 -14.14
CA GLU A 30 -5.96 4.11 -13.84
C GLU A 30 -5.45 5.10 -14.91
N ASP A 31 -6.30 6.04 -15.30
CA ASP A 31 -6.00 7.01 -16.37
C ASP A 31 -5.32 8.30 -15.85
N ASP A 32 -5.31 8.51 -14.54
CA ASP A 32 -4.78 9.71 -13.90
C ASP A 32 -3.82 9.40 -12.74
N VAL A 33 -2.81 10.26 -12.57
CA VAL A 33 -1.79 10.11 -11.53
C VAL A 33 -2.40 10.23 -10.13
N GLN A 34 -3.27 11.20 -9.89
CA GLN A 34 -3.86 11.38 -8.56
C GLN A 34 -4.79 10.21 -8.21
N GLN A 35 -5.61 9.76 -9.17
CA GLN A 35 -6.43 8.56 -9.00
C GLN A 35 -5.59 7.31 -8.70
N THR A 36 -4.44 7.15 -9.39
CA THR A 36 -3.49 6.08 -9.12
C THR A 36 -2.96 6.14 -7.69
N LEU A 37 -2.56 7.33 -7.22
CA LEU A 37 -2.04 7.52 -5.87
C LEU A 37 -3.10 7.27 -4.79
N ASP A 38 -4.32 7.76 -4.99
CA ASP A 38 -5.44 7.56 -4.07
C ASP A 38 -5.82 6.07 -3.98
N LYS A 39 -5.84 5.38 -5.13
CA LYS A 39 -6.10 3.95 -5.20
C LYS A 39 -4.98 3.13 -4.54
N ALA A 40 -3.72 3.53 -4.71
CA ALA A 40 -2.59 2.86 -4.07
C ALA A 40 -2.66 2.92 -2.54
N VAL A 41 -2.98 4.10 -1.97
CA VAL A 41 -3.05 4.24 -0.50
C VAL A 41 -4.26 3.53 0.09
N ALA A 42 -5.38 3.46 -0.63
CA ALA A 42 -6.55 2.68 -0.22
C ALA A 42 -6.24 1.17 -0.22
N MET A 43 -5.61 0.65 -1.28
CA MET A 43 -5.23 -0.76 -1.34
C MET A 43 -4.19 -1.15 -0.29
N ALA A 44 -3.32 -0.22 0.11
CA ALA A 44 -2.33 -0.48 1.14
C ALA A 44 -3.00 -0.82 2.49
N THR A 45 -4.06 -0.11 2.87
CA THR A 45 -4.82 -0.42 4.10
C THR A 45 -5.61 -1.72 4.00
N ASP A 46 -5.99 -2.14 2.78
CA ASP A 46 -6.73 -3.38 2.55
C ASP A 46 -5.81 -4.63 2.54
N VAL A 47 -4.61 -4.53 1.95
CA VAL A 47 -3.70 -5.66 1.74
C VAL A 47 -2.71 -5.83 2.89
N VAL A 48 -2.25 -4.75 3.51
CA VAL A 48 -1.24 -4.83 4.58
C VAL A 48 -1.94 -4.94 5.92
N ARG A 49 -1.88 -6.14 6.51
CA ARG A 49 -2.45 -6.40 7.84
C ARG A 49 -1.86 -5.44 8.89
N GLY A 50 -2.74 -4.73 9.60
CA GLY A 50 -2.36 -3.76 10.63
C GLY A 50 -1.98 -2.38 10.08
N CYS A 51 -2.18 -2.12 8.79
CA CYS A 51 -2.07 -0.78 8.23
C CYS A 51 -3.39 -0.01 8.43
N ASP A 52 -3.48 0.75 9.51
CA ASP A 52 -4.67 1.58 9.78
C ASP A 52 -4.78 2.77 8.81
N HIS A 53 -3.64 3.37 8.47
CA HIS A 53 -3.54 4.51 7.57
C HIS A 53 -2.27 4.46 6.72
N ALA A 54 -2.41 4.82 5.45
CA ALA A 54 -1.33 4.93 4.47
C ALA A 54 -1.35 6.28 3.74
N GLY A 55 -0.19 6.67 3.20
CA GLY A 55 -0.04 7.82 2.30
C GLY A 55 1.18 7.67 1.38
N VAL A 56 1.21 8.48 0.33
CA VAL A 56 2.36 8.63 -0.58
C VAL A 56 2.86 10.07 -0.47
N SER A 57 4.12 10.22 -0.05
CA SER A 57 4.74 11.52 0.16
C SER A 57 5.93 11.73 -0.75
N LEU A 58 6.02 12.93 -1.33
CA LEU A 58 7.15 13.34 -2.13
C LEU A 58 8.13 14.13 -1.25
N VAL A 59 9.29 13.55 -0.99
CA VAL A 59 10.34 14.18 -0.19
C VAL A 59 11.24 15.02 -1.09
N ARG A 60 11.30 16.32 -0.83
CA ARG A 60 12.13 17.27 -1.60
C ARG A 60 13.12 17.96 -0.69
N ARG A 61 14.42 17.81 -1.00
CA ARG A 61 15.54 18.30 -0.18
C ARG A 61 15.40 19.76 0.31
N SER A 62 14.81 20.65 -0.49
CA SER A 62 14.66 22.07 -0.16
C SER A 62 13.21 22.52 0.12
N GLN A 63 12.22 21.66 -0.10
CA GLN A 63 10.79 22.01 -0.02
C GLN A 63 10.04 21.21 1.05
N GLY A 64 10.76 20.37 1.81
CA GLY A 64 10.15 19.51 2.82
C GLY A 64 9.47 18.28 2.22
N ILE A 65 8.52 17.75 2.96
CA ILE A 65 7.74 16.57 2.60
C ILE A 65 6.36 17.05 2.14
N ASP A 66 5.86 16.42 1.09
CA ASP A 66 4.59 16.78 0.51
C ASP A 66 3.74 15.53 0.24
N THR A 67 2.78 15.26 1.12
CA THR A 67 1.89 14.11 0.99
C THR A 67 0.86 14.32 -0.13
N ARG A 68 0.90 13.50 -1.18
CA ARG A 68 0.04 13.61 -2.37
C ARG A 68 -1.26 12.83 -2.24
N ALA A 69 -1.21 11.67 -1.60
CA ALA A 69 -2.40 10.87 -1.29
C ALA A 69 -2.30 10.40 0.16
N ALA A 70 -3.44 10.38 0.85
CA ALA A 70 -3.53 9.92 2.23
C ALA A 70 -4.94 9.40 2.50
N THR A 71 -5.00 8.24 3.15
CA THR A 71 -6.26 7.66 3.65
C THR A 71 -6.84 8.42 4.83
N HIS A 72 -6.00 9.14 5.58
CA HIS A 72 -6.42 9.95 6.71
C HIS A 72 -5.46 11.13 6.96
N SER A 73 -5.98 12.21 7.54
CA SER A 73 -5.22 13.44 7.82
C SER A 73 -4.01 13.21 8.75
N ILE A 74 -4.06 12.18 9.59
CA ILE A 74 -2.98 11.81 10.51
C ILE A 74 -1.65 11.55 9.80
N VAL A 75 -1.70 11.06 8.56
CA VAL A 75 -0.53 10.76 7.73
C VAL A 75 0.18 12.05 7.31
N ARG A 76 -0.60 13.10 7.01
CA ARG A 76 -0.08 14.42 6.57
C ARG A 76 0.66 15.16 7.67
N ARG A 77 0.51 14.77 8.94
CA ARG A 77 1.33 15.32 10.04
C ARG A 77 2.81 14.98 9.89
N GLY A 78 3.17 13.97 9.10
CA GLY A 78 4.56 13.67 8.76
C GLY A 78 5.18 14.68 7.78
N ASP A 79 4.42 15.65 7.28
CA ASP A 79 4.93 16.72 6.42
C ASP A 79 5.63 17.83 7.24
N GLU A 80 5.42 17.86 8.57
CA GLU A 80 5.98 18.80 9.54
C GLU A 80 7.35 18.36 10.10
#